data_AF-A1AKI0-F1
#
_entry.id   AF-A1AKI0-F1
#
_cell.length_a   1.000
_cell.length_b   1.000
_cell.length_c   1.000
_cell.angle_alpha   90.00
_cell.angle_beta   90.00
_cell.angle_gamma   90.00
#
_symmetry.space_group_name_H-M   'P 1'
#
loop_
_entity.id
_entity.type
_entity.pdbx_description
1 polymer ?
#
loop_
_entity_poly.entity_id
_entity_poly.type
_entity_poly.pdbx_seq_one_letter_code
_entity_poly.pdbx_strand_id
1 'polypeptide(L)'
;MGYYYTLSITSFEADDCEACLAEIREAVPDIGDDMRIVDGTINFEPEESNGKWRSAEDIAIPIIRRHIRTGTTCRVDWQGEDGEMGGDLIGRDQSFGIVYEPLAVTEDGLIPLHEAVAMLARSPVEPPGTGVKSTA
;
A
#
# COMPACT_ATOMS: atom_id res chain seq x y z
N MET A 1 2.03 4.42 20.28
CA MET A 1 0.76 4.45 19.51
C MET A 1 1.07 3.81 18.17
N GLY A 2 0.40 2.74 17.78
CA GLY A 2 0.63 2.20 16.43
C GLY A 2 -0.20 3.00 15.42
N TYR A 3 0.27 3.03 14.18
CA TYR A 3 -0.39 3.62 13.01
C TYR A 3 -1.38 2.62 12.43
N TYR A 4 -2.67 2.97 12.28
CA TYR A 4 -3.58 2.04 11.61
C TYR A 4 -3.31 2.13 10.11
N TYR A 5 -3.24 0.99 9.43
CA TYR A 5 -3.21 0.94 7.98
C TYR A 5 -4.05 -0.23 7.50
N THR A 6 -4.66 -0.06 6.33
CA THR A 6 -5.36 -1.14 5.62
C THR A 6 -4.34 -1.94 4.84
N LEU A 7 -4.59 -3.24 4.67
CA LEU A 7 -3.73 -4.14 3.91
C LEU A 7 -4.60 -4.93 2.92
N SER A 8 -4.14 -5.02 1.68
CA SER A 8 -4.81 -5.77 0.61
C SER A 8 -3.81 -6.70 -0.04
N ILE A 9 -4.12 -8.00 -0.08
CA ILE A 9 -3.30 -9.02 -0.74
C ILE A 9 -4.05 -9.45 -1.99
N THR A 10 -3.44 -9.35 -3.17
CA THR A 10 -4.05 -9.87 -4.39
C THR A 10 -4.01 -11.39 -4.39
N SER A 11 -4.88 -11.99 -5.19
CA SER A 11 -4.84 -13.43 -5.39
C SER A 11 -3.52 -13.90 -6.00
N PHE A 12 -3.10 -15.11 -5.64
CA PHE A 12 -1.90 -15.72 -6.18
C PHE A 12 -1.99 -17.26 -6.19
N GLU A 13 -1.24 -17.88 -7.11
CA GLU A 13 -1.10 -19.33 -7.15
C GLU A 13 0.13 -19.77 -6.35
N ALA A 14 0.01 -20.88 -5.63
CA ALA A 14 1.12 -21.54 -4.97
C ALA A 14 1.43 -22.90 -5.61
N ASP A 15 2.62 -23.43 -5.34
CA ASP A 15 2.96 -24.82 -5.69
C ASP A 15 2.04 -25.80 -4.93
N ASP A 16 1.78 -25.51 -3.65
CA ASP A 16 0.81 -26.20 -2.79
C ASP A 16 0.01 -25.17 -2.00
N CYS A 17 -1.23 -24.91 -2.43
CA CYS A 17 -2.08 -23.90 -1.81
C CYS A 17 -2.52 -24.27 -0.39
N GLU A 18 -2.74 -25.56 -0.12
CA GLU A 18 -3.17 -26.03 1.20
C GLU A 18 -2.04 -25.87 2.21
N ALA A 19 -0.82 -26.26 1.84
CA ALA A 19 0.36 -26.09 2.70
C ALA A 19 0.67 -24.61 2.94
N CYS A 20 0.60 -23.77 1.90
CA CYS A 20 0.80 -22.33 2.03
C CYS A 20 -0.22 -21.70 2.99
N LEU A 21 -1.51 -21.98 2.79
CA LEU A 21 -2.57 -21.41 3.63
C LEU A 21 -2.48 -21.92 5.08
N ALA A 22 -2.14 -23.18 5.30
CA ALA A 22 -1.93 -23.71 6.64
C ALA A 22 -0.79 -22.99 7.37
N GLU A 23 0.34 -22.74 6.70
CA GLU A 23 1.46 -22.01 7.29
C GLU A 23 1.11 -20.56 7.61
N ILE A 24 0.38 -19.87 6.72
CA ILE A 24 -0.11 -18.51 6.98
C ILE A 24 -1.06 -18.49 8.20
N ARG A 25 -1.99 -19.45 8.31
CA ARG A 25 -2.90 -19.55 9.46
C ARG A 25 -2.19 -19.82 10.77
N GLU A 26 -1.10 -20.58 10.75
CA GLU A 26 -0.31 -20.83 11.96
C GLU A 26 0.47 -19.57 12.38
N ALA A 27 1.09 -18.89 11.42
CA ALA A 27 1.98 -17.76 11.70
C ALA A 27 1.22 -16.43 11.93
N VAL A 28 0.15 -16.22 11.19
CA VAL A 28 -0.70 -15.03 11.23
C VAL A 28 -2.18 -15.44 11.06
N PRO A 29 -2.81 -15.97 12.13
CA PRO A 29 -4.17 -16.53 12.08
C PRO A 29 -5.18 -15.58 11.45
N ASP A 30 -5.16 -14.31 11.84
CA ASP A 30 -6.08 -13.32 11.30
C ASP A 30 -6.00 -13.27 9.76
N ILE A 31 -4.79 -13.27 9.16
CA ILE A 31 -4.64 -13.16 7.69
C ILE A 31 -5.10 -14.45 7.04
N GLY A 32 -4.70 -15.59 7.61
CA GLY A 32 -5.05 -16.90 7.09
C GLY A 32 -6.54 -17.22 7.19
N ASP A 33 -7.23 -16.67 8.20
CA ASP A 33 -8.68 -16.80 8.36
C ASP A 33 -9.46 -15.96 7.36
N ASP A 34 -8.84 -14.95 6.76
CA ASP A 34 -9.38 -14.15 5.66
C ASP A 34 -8.93 -14.65 4.28
N MET A 35 -8.17 -15.75 4.21
CA MET A 35 -7.76 -16.37 2.95
C MET A 35 -8.57 -17.62 2.60
N ARG A 36 -8.88 -17.78 1.31
CA ARG A 36 -9.65 -18.92 0.77
C ARG A 36 -8.96 -19.47 -0.49
N ILE A 37 -8.99 -20.79 -0.64
CA ILE A 37 -8.54 -21.45 -1.87
C ILE A 37 -9.75 -21.58 -2.80
N VAL A 38 -9.65 -20.98 -3.99
CA VAL A 38 -10.64 -21.09 -5.06
C VAL A 38 -9.92 -21.47 -6.33
N ASP A 39 -10.30 -22.59 -6.93
CA ASP A 39 -9.73 -23.09 -8.20
C ASP A 39 -8.19 -23.11 -8.25
N GLY A 40 -7.56 -23.53 -7.15
CA GLY A 40 -6.10 -23.59 -7.04
C GLY A 40 -5.39 -22.23 -6.86
N THR A 41 -6.16 -21.18 -6.58
CA THR A 41 -5.66 -19.83 -6.28
C THR A 41 -5.99 -19.48 -4.83
N ILE A 42 -5.04 -18.87 -4.12
CA ILE A 42 -5.29 -18.30 -2.80
C ILE A 42 -5.83 -16.88 -3.02
N ASN A 43 -7.03 -16.62 -2.50
CA ASN A 43 -7.69 -15.32 -2.52
C ASN A 43 -7.76 -14.77 -1.10
N PHE A 44 -7.53 -13.46 -0.97
CA PHE A 44 -7.71 -12.75 0.29
C PHE A 44 -9.06 -12.02 0.24
N GLU A 45 -9.95 -12.41 1.15
CA GLU A 45 -11.35 -11.97 1.23
C GLU A 45 -11.65 -11.54 2.68
N PRO A 46 -11.09 -10.41 3.13
CA PRO A 46 -11.26 -9.97 4.51
C PRO A 46 -12.71 -9.60 4.80
N GLU A 47 -13.25 -10.06 5.93
CA GLU A 47 -14.62 -9.74 6.35
C GLU A 47 -14.82 -8.23 6.59
N GLU A 48 -13.79 -7.56 7.12
CA GLU A 48 -13.74 -6.11 7.27
C GLU A 48 -12.67 -5.53 6.35
N SER A 49 -13.02 -4.51 5.56
CA SER A 49 -12.08 -3.81 4.67
C SER A 49 -10.90 -3.15 5.42
N ASN A 50 -10.99 -3.05 6.75
CA ASN A 50 -10.07 -2.30 7.62
C ASN A 50 -9.53 -3.15 8.79
N GLY A 51 -9.28 -4.45 8.56
CA GLY A 51 -8.70 -5.34 9.57
C GLY A 51 -7.37 -4.82 10.14
N LYS A 52 -7.06 -5.20 11.38
CA LYS A 52 -5.89 -4.74 12.15
C LYS A 52 -4.63 -5.51 11.73
N TRP A 53 -4.19 -5.33 10.48
CA TRP A 53 -3.10 -6.09 9.87
C TRP A 53 -1.69 -5.60 10.22
N ARG A 54 -1.54 -4.91 11.35
CA ARG A 54 -0.27 -4.28 11.70
C ARG A 54 0.84 -5.29 11.85
N SER A 55 1.94 -5.06 11.14
CA SER A 55 3.22 -5.75 11.31
C SER A 55 3.14 -7.26 11.02
N ALA A 56 2.12 -7.67 10.27
CA ALA A 56 1.92 -9.07 9.89
C ALA A 56 2.49 -9.37 8.49
N GLU A 57 2.67 -8.36 7.65
CA GLU A 57 3.31 -8.46 6.34
C GLU A 57 4.73 -9.03 6.43
N ASP A 58 5.50 -8.63 7.44
CA ASP A 58 6.86 -9.13 7.70
C ASP A 58 6.89 -10.65 7.94
N ILE A 59 5.76 -11.25 8.32
CA ILE A 59 5.60 -12.69 8.54
C ILE A 59 4.95 -13.36 7.33
N ALA A 60 3.87 -12.77 6.80
CA ALA A 60 3.11 -13.35 5.68
C ALA A 60 3.89 -13.32 4.36
N ILE A 61 4.60 -12.22 4.05
CA ILE A 61 5.34 -12.05 2.79
C ILE A 61 6.42 -13.13 2.61
N PRO A 62 7.27 -13.45 3.60
CA PRO A 62 8.22 -14.56 3.47
C PRO A 62 7.58 -15.92 3.21
N ILE A 63 6.40 -16.18 3.78
CA ILE A 63 5.65 -17.44 3.56
C ILE A 63 5.12 -17.46 2.12
N ILE A 64 4.44 -16.39 1.70
CA ILE A 64 3.94 -16.24 0.32
C ILE A 64 5.09 -16.44 -0.68
N ARG A 65 6.23 -15.77 -0.47
CA ARG A 65 7.41 -15.89 -1.34
C ARG A 65 7.93 -17.32 -1.47
N ARG A 66 7.88 -18.10 -0.40
CA ARG A 66 8.38 -19.48 -0.39
C ARG A 66 7.50 -20.42 -1.21
N HIS A 67 6.18 -20.20 -1.14
CA HIS A 67 5.17 -21.09 -1.72
C HIS A 67 4.65 -20.63 -3.09
N ILE A 68 4.78 -19.35 -3.42
CA ILE A 68 4.27 -18.79 -4.68
C ILE A 68 4.86 -19.55 -5.88
N ARG A 69 3.97 -19.91 -6.81
CA ARG A 69 4.33 -20.68 -7.99
C ARG A 69 5.27 -19.87 -8.88
N THR A 70 6.27 -20.53 -9.46
CA THR A 70 7.17 -19.87 -10.41
C THR A 70 6.39 -19.32 -11.60
N GLY A 71 6.59 -18.04 -11.91
CA GLY A 71 5.88 -17.35 -13.00
C GLY A 71 4.58 -16.64 -12.58
N THR A 72 4.20 -16.71 -11.30
CA THR A 72 3.09 -15.92 -10.74
C THR A 72 3.62 -14.85 -9.80
N THR A 73 2.76 -13.89 -9.47
CA THR A 73 3.07 -12.78 -8.57
C THR A 73 1.93 -12.55 -7.59
N CYS A 74 2.27 -12.09 -6.39
CA CYS A 74 1.33 -11.61 -5.39
C CYS A 74 1.65 -10.14 -5.10
N ARG A 75 0.65 -9.26 -5.14
CA ARG A 75 0.81 -7.87 -4.74
C ARG A 75 0.19 -7.68 -3.35
N VAL A 76 0.92 -7.03 -2.47
CA VAL A 76 0.45 -6.59 -1.16
C VAL A 76 0.44 -5.07 -1.16
N ASP A 77 -0.70 -4.44 -0.98
CA ASP A 77 -0.84 -2.99 -0.87
C ASP A 77 -1.13 -2.62 0.60
N TRP A 78 -0.60 -1.50 1.07
CA TRP A 78 -0.94 -0.93 2.37
C TRP A 78 -1.26 0.56 2.27
N GLN A 79 -2.17 1.04 3.13
CA GLN A 79 -2.53 2.46 3.23
C GLN A 79 -2.64 2.90 4.70
N GLY A 80 -1.76 3.81 5.11
CA GLY A 80 -1.75 4.45 6.42
C GLY A 80 -2.91 5.43 6.65
N GLU A 81 -3.22 5.70 7.92
CA GLU A 81 -4.22 6.68 8.35
C GLU A 81 -3.95 8.11 7.86
N ASP A 82 -2.69 8.45 7.65
CA ASP A 82 -2.25 9.74 7.10
C ASP A 82 -2.35 9.81 5.58
N GLY A 83 -2.81 8.72 4.94
CA GLY A 83 -2.92 8.60 3.50
C GLY A 83 -1.63 8.15 2.82
N GLU A 84 -0.56 7.84 3.56
CA GLU A 84 0.61 7.18 2.99
C GLU A 84 0.19 5.84 2.39
N MET A 85 0.69 5.52 1.20
CA MET A 85 0.43 4.24 0.56
C MET A 85 1.74 3.63 0.08
N GLY A 86 1.81 2.31 0.16
CA GLY A 86 2.90 1.54 -0.41
C GLY A 86 2.47 0.11 -0.65
N GLY A 87 3.45 -0.75 -0.89
CA GLY A 87 3.20 -2.16 -1.05
C GLY A 87 4.43 -2.96 -1.41
N ASP A 88 4.21 -4.21 -1.75
CA ASP A 88 5.22 -5.15 -2.23
C ASP A 88 4.65 -5.96 -3.39
N LEU A 89 5.43 -6.09 -4.46
CA LEU A 89 5.22 -7.08 -5.51
C LEU A 89 6.13 -8.27 -5.23
N ILE A 90 5.53 -9.42 -4.95
CA ILE A 90 6.20 -10.63 -4.50
C ILE A 90 6.21 -11.65 -5.63
N GLY A 91 7.39 -12.12 -6.00
CA GLY A 91 7.61 -13.33 -6.78
C GLY A 91 8.52 -14.29 -6.01
N ARG A 92 8.62 -15.53 -6.47
CA ARG A 92 9.40 -16.59 -5.79
C ARG A 92 10.85 -16.17 -5.53
N ASP A 93 11.52 -15.72 -6.58
CA ASP A 93 12.96 -15.41 -6.54
C ASP A 93 13.24 -13.96 -6.17
N GLN A 94 12.27 -13.05 -6.37
CA GLN A 94 12.45 -11.62 -6.22
C GLN A 94 11.19 -10.93 -5.70
N SER A 95 11.37 -9.93 -4.84
CA SER A 95 10.31 -9.01 -4.42
C SER A 95 10.74 -7.57 -4.69
N PHE A 96 9.77 -6.70 -4.95
CA PHE A 96 9.98 -5.26 -5.18
C PHE A 96 9.05 -4.45 -4.29
N GLY A 97 9.60 -3.49 -3.56
CA GLY A 97 8.79 -2.50 -2.86
C GLY A 97 8.07 -1.57 -3.85
N ILE A 98 6.82 -1.26 -3.57
CA ILE A 98 5.98 -0.31 -4.28
C ILE A 98 5.90 0.95 -3.43
N VAL A 99 6.26 2.08 -4.03
CA VAL A 99 6.11 3.41 -3.40
C VAL A 99 5.05 4.15 -4.20
N TYR A 100 3.94 4.53 -3.56
CA TYR A 100 2.96 5.41 -4.19
C TYR A 100 3.36 6.86 -3.90
N GLU A 101 3.39 7.70 -4.93
CA GLU A 101 3.70 9.12 -4.73
C GLU A 101 2.56 9.82 -3.95
N PRO A 102 2.87 10.62 -2.92
CA PRO A 102 1.86 11.40 -2.23
C PRO A 102 1.18 12.37 -3.21
N LEU A 103 -0.13 12.53 -3.10
CA LEU A 103 -0.92 13.41 -3.95
C LEU A 103 -1.29 14.71 -3.21
N ALA A 104 -1.29 15.82 -3.93
CA ALA A 104 -1.82 17.11 -3.48
C ALA A 104 -3.20 17.36 -4.08
N VAL A 105 -4.08 17.97 -3.28
CA VAL A 105 -5.40 18.42 -3.74
C VAL A 105 -5.27 19.83 -4.29
N THR A 106 -5.75 20.04 -5.52
CA THR A 106 -5.84 21.34 -6.18
C THR A 106 -7.28 21.62 -6.60
N GLU A 107 -7.56 22.85 -7.05
CA GLU A 107 -8.88 23.20 -7.60
C GLU A 107 -9.25 22.37 -8.84
N ASP A 108 -8.26 21.89 -9.59
CA ASP A 108 -8.43 21.11 -10.82
C ASP A 108 -8.39 19.57 -10.59
N GLY A 109 -8.16 19.13 -9.34
CA GLY A 109 -8.11 17.71 -8.97
C GLY A 109 -6.84 17.31 -8.20
N LEU A 110 -6.56 16.00 -8.16
CA LEU A 110 -5.39 15.42 -7.51
C LEU A 110 -4.18 15.43 -8.45
N ILE A 111 -3.03 15.90 -7.97
CA ILE A 111 -1.75 15.85 -8.70
C ILE A 111 -0.66 15.26 -7.79
N PRO A 112 0.46 14.74 -8.32
CA PRO A 112 1.61 14.37 -7.50
C PRO A 112 2.12 15.54 -6.66
N LEU A 113 2.44 15.29 -5.39
CA LEU A 113 2.88 16.31 -4.44
C LEU A 113 4.14 17.05 -4.93
N HIS A 114 5.05 16.35 -5.61
CA HIS A 114 6.24 16.97 -6.17
C HIS A 114 5.89 18.01 -7.25
N GLU A 115 4.83 17.81 -8.02
CA GLU A 115 4.31 18.80 -8.97
C GLU A 115 3.69 19.99 -8.23
N ALA A 116 2.89 19.74 -7.19
CA ALA A 116 2.31 20.82 -6.39
C ALA A 116 3.37 21.70 -5.72
N VAL A 117 4.42 21.09 -5.16
CA VAL A 117 5.57 21.82 -4.59
C VAL A 117 6.26 22.65 -5.67
N ALA A 118 6.44 22.11 -6.88
CA ALA A 118 7.02 22.85 -8.00
C ALA A 118 6.14 24.01 -8.46
N MET A 119 4.81 23.86 -8.43
CA MET A 119 3.86 24.94 -8.73
C MET A 119 3.96 26.06 -7.69
N LEU A 120 3.94 25.72 -6.39
CA LEU A 120 4.06 26.69 -5.30
C LEU A 120 5.40 27.43 -5.32
N ALA A 121 6.49 26.75 -5.63
CA ALA A 121 7.82 27.37 -5.75
C ALA A 121 7.94 28.35 -6.94
N ARG A 122 7.07 28.21 -7.95
CA ARG A 122 7.00 29.10 -9.13
C ARG A 122 6.00 30.24 -8.96
N SER A 123 5.12 30.18 -7.98
CA SER A 123 4.20 31.28 -7.69
C SER A 123 4.97 32.49 -7.17
N PRO A 124 4.90 33.65 -7.85
CA PRO A 124 5.53 34.86 -7.34
C PRO A 124 4.88 35.24 -6.01
N VAL A 125 5.68 35.28 -4.95
CA VAL A 125 5.26 35.96 -3.72
C VAL A 125 5.17 37.44 -4.08
N GLU A 126 3.95 37.96 -4.26
CA GLU A 126 3.77 39.41 -4.31
C GLU A 126 4.31 39.96 -2.98
N PRO A 127 5.34 40.84 -3.00
CA PRO A 127 5.78 41.47 -1.78
C PRO A 127 4.59 42.24 -1.19
N PRO A 128 4.38 42.22 0.14
CA PRO A 128 3.28 42.94 0.75
C PRO A 128 3.34 44.39 0.29
N GLY A 129 2.27 44.83 -0.39
CA GLY A 129 2.24 46.08 -1.12
C GLY A 129 2.78 47.23 -0.27
N THR A 130 3.87 47.85 -0.71
CA THR A 130 4.34 49.12 -0.16
C THR A 130 3.31 50.19 -0.48
N GLY A 131 2.28 50.28 0.36
CA GLY A 131 1.32 51.38 0.39
C GLY A 131 2.01 52.65 0.85
N VAL A 132 2.86 53.22 -0.01
CA VAL A 132 3.28 54.61 0.14
C VAL A 132 2.10 55.45 -0.36
N LYS A 133 1.24 55.88 0.57
CA LYS A 133 0.33 57.00 0.31
C LYS A 133 1.20 58.24 0.10
N SER A 134 1.46 58.56 -1.17
CA SER A 134 1.98 59.87 -1.56
C SER A 134 0.89 60.89 -1.30
N THR A 135 1.04 61.64 -0.20
CA THR A 135 0.32 62.91 0.00
C THR A 135 0.91 63.95 -0.95
N ALA A 136 0.10 64.40 -1.89
CA ALA A 136 0.28 65.68 -2.59
C ALA A 136 -1.05 66.44 -2.49
#